data_AF-A0A8J9VCY1-F1
#
_entry.id   AF-A0A8J9VCY1-F1
#
_cell.length_a   1.000
_cell.length_b   1.000
_cell.length_c   1.000
_cell.angle_alpha   90.00
_cell.angle_beta   90.00
_cell.angle_gamma   90.00
#
_symmetry.space_group_name_H-M   'P 1'
#
loop_
_entity.id
_entity.type
_entity.pdbx_description
1 polymer ?
#
loop_
_entity_poly.entity_id
_entity_poly.type
_entity_poly.pdbx_seq_one_letter_code
_entity_poly.pdbx_strand_id
1 'polypeptide(L)'
;MSLKLVNWGCCSQEDKDDNERFITCNSCKKSFHFLCLSIPEIQSNTDIYNKWKCPSCLNRMPKTSKKDSTPVRNISTTRGNKRPALNSPPEEHSLTSDRVRAIVEDVVKTELSAMMEKLKCSILDIINKELTPIKKEIRDMNESMTFINSKFELIEADQLNANKLLKNILEDNKKLESTVADLTQRLNYLEQQSRKYIQATPLRDLSYNKQRGNILRARSGQLKGPINPYVNL
;
A
#
# COMPACT_ATOMS: atom_id res chain seq x y z
N MET A 1 -6.36 29.85 3.77
CA MET A 1 -6.47 29.38 2.36
C MET A 1 -7.78 28.63 2.23
N SER A 2 -8.80 29.20 1.56
CA SER A 2 -10.06 28.47 1.32
C SER A 2 -9.84 27.38 0.29
N LEU A 3 -10.02 26.12 0.70
CA LEU A 3 -10.04 24.99 -0.23
C LEU A 3 -11.24 25.16 -1.16
N LYS A 4 -10.99 25.40 -2.45
CA LYS A 4 -12.05 25.46 -3.45
C LYS A 4 -12.61 24.04 -3.62
N LEU A 5 -13.87 23.84 -3.24
CA LEU A 5 -14.60 22.61 -3.51
C LEU A 5 -14.70 22.40 -5.03
N VAL A 6 -14.04 21.36 -5.54
CA VAL A 6 -14.13 20.94 -6.93
C VAL A 6 -15.45 20.20 -7.14
N ASN A 7 -16.24 20.66 -8.10
CA ASN A 7 -17.51 20.02 -8.47
C ASN A 7 -17.27 18.98 -9.57
N TRP A 8 -17.47 17.70 -9.26
CA TRP A 8 -17.20 16.59 -10.17
C TRP A 8 -18.38 16.30 -11.11
N GLY A 9 -18.04 15.92 -12.35
CA GLY A 9 -19.01 15.56 -13.39
C GLY A 9 -19.03 14.08 -13.79
N CYS A 10 -18.06 13.28 -13.34
CA CYS A 10 -17.90 11.88 -13.75
C CYS A 10 -18.04 10.85 -12.61
N CYS A 11 -17.67 11.18 -11.38
CA CYS A 11 -17.66 10.25 -10.25
C CYS A 11 -18.17 10.93 -8.98
N SER A 12 -18.51 10.10 -7.99
CA SER A 12 -18.89 10.54 -6.65
C SER A 12 -17.67 11.09 -5.91
N GLN A 13 -17.91 11.97 -4.94
CA GLN A 13 -16.85 12.70 -4.24
C GLN A 13 -15.97 11.80 -3.33
N GLU A 14 -16.34 10.53 -3.17
CA GLU A 14 -15.72 9.56 -2.27
C GLU A 14 -14.47 8.89 -2.88
N ASP A 15 -14.32 8.93 -4.21
CA ASP A 15 -13.19 8.31 -4.94
C ASP A 15 -12.12 9.34 -5.31
N LYS A 16 -11.60 10.07 -4.32
CA LYS A 16 -10.55 11.08 -4.54
C LYS A 16 -9.17 10.51 -4.25
N ASP A 17 -8.38 10.30 -5.30
CA ASP A 17 -6.93 10.35 -5.20
C ASP A 17 -6.46 11.77 -5.54
N ASP A 18 -5.75 12.41 -4.61
CA ASP A 18 -5.23 13.77 -4.78
C ASP A 18 -4.22 13.88 -5.96
N ASN A 19 -3.72 12.75 -6.47
CA ASN A 19 -2.79 12.70 -7.59
C ASN A 19 -3.45 12.50 -8.96
N GLU A 20 -4.77 12.30 -9.02
CA GLU A 20 -5.43 12.08 -10.30
C GLU A 20 -5.54 13.36 -11.13
N ARG A 21 -5.13 13.25 -12.40
CA ARG A 21 -5.19 14.36 -13.35
C ARG A 21 -6.62 14.50 -13.88
N PHE A 22 -7.09 15.74 -13.96
CA PHE A 22 -8.45 16.06 -14.41
C PHE A 22 -8.46 17.26 -15.36
N ILE A 23 -9.59 17.41 -16.06
CA ILE A 23 -9.88 18.55 -16.94
C ILE A 23 -11.20 19.20 -16.54
N THR A 24 -11.25 20.53 -16.52
CA THR A 24 -12.47 21.29 -16.19
C THR A 24 -13.18 21.76 -17.45
N CYS A 25 -14.46 21.44 -17.58
CA CYS A 25 -15.27 21.90 -18.71
C CYS A 25 -15.42 23.43 -18.67
N ASN A 26 -15.04 24.11 -19.76
CA ASN A 26 -15.11 25.57 -19.80
C ASN A 26 -16.56 26.10 -19.71
N SER A 27 -17.55 25.30 -20.12
CA SER A 27 -18.96 25.70 -20.14
C SER A 27 -19.69 25.50 -18.81
N CYS A 28 -19.58 24.33 -18.17
CA CYS A 28 -20.31 24.02 -16.93
C CYS A 28 -19.46 24.05 -15.66
N LYS A 29 -18.14 24.29 -15.79
CA LYS A 29 -17.16 24.34 -14.70
C LYS A 29 -17.06 23.08 -13.83
N LYS A 30 -17.60 21.95 -14.28
CA LYS A 30 -17.39 20.63 -13.67
C LYS A 30 -16.05 20.05 -14.09
N SER A 31 -15.39 19.34 -13.18
CA SER A 31 -14.15 18.58 -13.45
C SER A 31 -14.44 17.13 -13.79
N PHE A 32 -13.60 16.56 -14.66
CA PHE A 32 -13.69 15.19 -15.15
C PHE A 32 -12.30 14.56 -15.15
N HIS A 33 -12.18 13.33 -14.67
CA HIS A 33 -10.93 12.56 -14.82
C HIS A 33 -10.71 12.20 -16.29
N PHE A 34 -9.46 12.23 -16.75
CA PHE A 34 -9.11 11.78 -18.11
C PHE A 34 -9.51 10.31 -18.34
N LEU A 35 -9.35 9.48 -17.30
CA LEU A 35 -9.74 8.06 -17.30
C LEU A 35 -11.24 7.87 -17.52
N CYS A 36 -12.09 8.61 -16.79
CA CYS A 36 -13.55 8.53 -16.94
C CYS A 36 -14.04 8.94 -18.34
N LEU A 37 -13.26 9.75 -19.06
CA LEU A 37 -13.57 10.20 -20.41
C LEU A 37 -12.92 9.34 -21.50
N SER A 38 -12.00 8.44 -21.14
CA SER A 38 -11.20 7.65 -22.09
C SER A 38 -10.47 8.50 -23.14
N ILE A 39 -9.99 9.69 -22.74
CA ILE A 39 -9.20 10.59 -23.60
C ILE A 39 -7.76 10.66 -23.10
N PRO A 40 -6.76 10.86 -23.99
CA PRO A 40 -5.38 11.07 -23.56
C PRO A 40 -5.27 12.34 -22.72
N GLU A 41 -4.27 12.37 -21.87
CA GLU A 41 -4.02 13.53 -21.02
C GLU A 41 -3.64 14.77 -21.84
N ILE A 42 -4.28 15.89 -21.51
CA ILE A 42 -4.06 17.17 -22.19
C ILE A 42 -3.35 18.10 -21.22
N GLN A 43 -2.18 18.61 -21.62
CA GLN A 43 -1.41 19.55 -20.78
C GLN A 43 -2.19 20.86 -20.57
N SER A 44 -2.17 21.37 -19.34
CA SER A 44 -2.96 22.54 -18.92
C SER A 44 -2.59 23.85 -19.62
N ASN A 45 -1.43 23.92 -20.26
CA ASN A 45 -0.96 25.09 -21.01
C ASN A 45 -1.43 25.12 -22.47
N THR A 46 -2.17 24.12 -22.94
CA THR A 46 -2.61 24.04 -24.34
C THR A 46 -3.91 24.79 -24.60
N ASP A 47 -4.06 25.35 -25.80
CA ASP A 47 -5.33 25.94 -26.27
C ASP A 47 -6.50 24.95 -26.23
N ILE A 48 -6.21 23.67 -26.44
CA ILE A 48 -7.19 22.58 -26.41
C ILE A 48 -7.77 22.48 -24.99
N TYR A 49 -6.93 22.52 -23.95
CA TYR A 49 -7.36 22.47 -22.56
C TYR A 49 -8.33 23.62 -22.23
N ASN A 50 -7.98 24.85 -22.63
CA ASN A 50 -8.79 26.05 -22.36
C ASN A 50 -10.12 26.09 -23.13
N LYS A 51 -10.19 25.44 -24.29
CA LYS A 51 -11.39 25.36 -25.15
C LYS A 51 -12.21 24.09 -24.93
N TRP A 52 -11.75 23.18 -24.07
CA TRP A 52 -12.41 21.89 -23.87
C TRP A 52 -13.81 22.05 -23.24
N LYS A 53 -14.75 21.25 -23.77
CA LYS A 53 -16.13 21.16 -23.30
C LYS A 53 -16.47 19.68 -23.08
N CYS A 54 -17.19 19.38 -22.01
CA CYS A 54 -17.62 18.01 -21.73
C CYS A 54 -18.67 17.53 -22.76
N PRO A 55 -18.85 16.21 -22.92
CA PRO A 55 -19.82 15.64 -23.87
C PRO A 55 -21.24 16.20 -23.70
N SER A 56 -21.69 16.41 -22.46
CA SER A 56 -23.01 16.99 -22.17
C SER A 56 -23.15 18.44 -22.65
N CYS A 57 -22.08 19.24 -22.58
CA CYS A 57 -22.09 20.62 -23.07
C CYS A 57 -21.91 20.70 -24.59
N LEU A 58 -21.14 19.78 -25.19
CA LEU A 58 -21.01 19.67 -26.65
C LEU A 58 -22.35 19.32 -27.31
N ASN A 59 -23.10 18.37 -26.75
CA ASN A 59 -24.41 17.97 -27.29
C ASN A 59 -25.50 19.02 -27.11
N ARG A 60 -25.33 19.97 -26.18
CA ARG A 60 -26.29 21.06 -25.93
C ARG A 60 -26.11 22.25 -26.87
N MET A 61 -25.00 22.34 -27.62
CA MET A 61 -24.86 23.42 -28.58
C MET A 61 -25.88 23.22 -29.70
N PRO A 62 -26.79 24.20 -29.94
CA PRO A 62 -27.64 24.16 -31.12
C PRO A 62 -26.73 23.99 -32.32
N LYS A 63 -27.00 22.98 -33.17
CA LYS A 63 -26.36 22.88 -34.47
C LYS A 63 -26.72 24.15 -35.21
N THR A 64 -25.84 25.15 -35.15
CA THR A 64 -26.00 26.38 -35.89
C THR A 64 -26.15 25.95 -37.34
N SER A 65 -27.32 26.22 -37.89
CA SER A 65 -27.72 25.77 -39.21
C SER A 65 -26.62 26.14 -40.19
N LYS A 66 -25.88 25.13 -40.65
CA LYS A 66 -25.13 25.27 -41.88
C LYS A 66 -26.15 25.72 -42.91
N LYS A 67 -25.98 26.95 -43.43
CA LYS A 67 -26.55 27.37 -44.70
C LYS A 67 -25.96 26.45 -45.77
N ASP A 68 -26.45 25.23 -45.84
CA ASP A 68 -26.11 24.27 -46.87
C ASP A 68 -26.96 24.63 -48.09
N SER A 69 -26.46 25.57 -48.89
CA SER A 69 -27.02 25.93 -50.19
C SER A 69 -26.66 24.86 -51.23
N THR A 70 -26.88 23.58 -50.91
CA THR A 70 -26.79 22.51 -51.89
C THR A 70 -28.18 22.31 -52.54
N PRO A 71 -28.33 22.58 -53.85
CA PRO A 71 -29.60 22.43 -54.52
C PRO A 71 -29.96 20.95 -54.62
N VAL A 72 -31.06 20.56 -53.98
CA VAL A 72 -31.67 19.23 -54.10
C VAL A 72 -32.17 19.06 -55.53
N ARG A 73 -31.39 18.35 -56.35
CA ARG A 73 -31.74 18.05 -57.74
C ARG A 73 -32.66 16.82 -57.77
N ASN A 74 -33.97 17.07 -57.76
CA ASN A 74 -34.98 16.06 -58.05
C ASN A 74 -34.91 15.71 -59.55
N ILE A 75 -34.23 14.62 -59.89
CA ILE A 75 -34.24 14.06 -61.26
C ILE A 75 -35.15 12.84 -61.24
N SER A 76 -36.42 13.06 -61.60
CA SER A 76 -37.33 11.98 -62.00
C SER A 76 -37.04 11.64 -63.46
N THR A 77 -36.47 10.47 -63.74
CA THR A 77 -36.30 9.95 -65.12
C THR A 77 -37.36 8.89 -65.42
N THR A 78 -38.56 9.34 -65.78
CA THR A 78 -39.57 8.51 -66.44
C THR A 78 -39.10 8.19 -67.87
N ARG A 79 -38.31 7.12 -68.01
CA ARG A 79 -37.95 6.55 -69.33
C ARG A 79 -39.11 5.71 -69.85
N GLY A 80 -39.64 6.11 -71.01
CA GLY A 80 -40.76 5.47 -71.69
C GLY A 80 -40.48 4.08 -72.25
N ASN A 81 -41.59 3.36 -72.49
CA ASN A 81 -41.67 2.05 -73.11
C ASN A 81 -40.87 1.96 -74.43
N LYS A 82 -39.82 1.15 -74.43
CA LYS A 82 -39.12 0.74 -75.64
C LYS A 82 -39.83 -0.47 -76.26
N ARG A 83 -40.07 -0.40 -77.57
CA ARG A 83 -40.59 -1.50 -78.40
C ARG A 83 -39.51 -2.60 -78.54
N PRO A 84 -39.88 -3.89 -78.59
CA PRO A 84 -38.93 -4.97 -78.84
C PRO A 84 -38.51 -5.00 -80.31
N ALA A 85 -37.21 -5.22 -80.56
CA ALA A 85 -36.65 -5.41 -81.90
C ALA A 85 -36.82 -6.86 -82.35
N LEU A 86 -37.18 -7.05 -83.62
CA LEU A 86 -37.75 -8.28 -84.17
C LEU A 86 -36.74 -9.30 -84.74
N ASN A 87 -35.44 -9.14 -84.52
CA ASN A 87 -34.41 -10.01 -85.10
C ASN A 87 -33.25 -10.24 -84.11
N SER A 88 -33.44 -11.04 -83.06
CA SER A 88 -32.34 -11.47 -82.18
C SER A 88 -31.90 -12.92 -82.49
N PRO A 89 -30.59 -13.21 -82.38
CA PRO A 89 -29.97 -14.51 -82.69
C PRO A 89 -30.51 -15.72 -81.89
N PRO A 90 -30.17 -16.97 -82.29
CA PRO A 90 -30.75 -18.19 -81.72
C PRO A 90 -30.47 -18.32 -80.23
N GLU A 91 -31.46 -18.85 -79.51
CA GLU A 91 -31.48 -19.03 -78.06
C GLU A 91 -30.23 -19.78 -77.56
N GLU A 92 -29.28 -19.02 -77.02
CA GLU A 92 -28.30 -19.55 -76.09
C GLU A 92 -29.09 -20.14 -74.91
N HIS A 93 -28.83 -21.41 -74.59
CA HIS A 93 -29.46 -22.12 -73.47
C HIS A 93 -29.55 -21.20 -72.25
N SER A 94 -30.77 -20.73 -72.00
CA SER A 94 -31.05 -19.79 -70.93
C SER A 94 -30.56 -20.45 -69.65
N LEU A 95 -29.60 -19.80 -68.99
CA LEU A 95 -29.19 -20.18 -67.65
C LEU A 95 -30.47 -20.30 -66.82
N THR A 96 -30.86 -21.54 -66.53
CA THR A 96 -32.08 -21.79 -65.77
C THR A 96 -31.90 -21.15 -64.41
N SER A 97 -32.91 -20.40 -63.98
CA SER A 97 -32.88 -19.65 -62.72
C SER A 97 -32.46 -20.53 -61.54
N ASP A 98 -32.77 -21.82 -61.58
CA ASP A 98 -32.41 -22.80 -60.56
C ASP A 98 -30.90 -23.05 -60.46
N ARG A 99 -30.18 -23.05 -61.60
CA ARG A 99 -28.72 -23.22 -61.59
C ARG A 99 -28.03 -22.00 -60.98
N VAL A 100 -28.53 -20.81 -61.29
CA VAL A 100 -28.02 -19.56 -60.68
C VAL A 100 -28.30 -19.55 -59.18
N ARG A 101 -29.51 -19.94 -58.76
CA ARG A 101 -29.86 -20.06 -57.33
C ARG A 101 -28.93 -21.04 -56.62
N ALA A 102 -28.70 -22.23 -57.17
CA ALA A 102 -27.84 -23.24 -56.56
C ALA A 102 -26.39 -22.75 -56.38
N ILE A 103 -25.83 -22.05 -57.39
CA ILE A 103 -24.48 -21.47 -57.29
C ILE A 103 -24.43 -20.39 -56.21
N VAL A 104 -25.42 -19.51 -56.16
CA VAL A 104 -25.47 -18.44 -55.14
C VAL A 104 -25.62 -19.04 -53.74
N GLU A 105 -26.47 -20.05 -53.56
CA GLU A 105 -26.64 -20.74 -52.28
C GLU A 105 -25.35 -21.41 -51.81
N ASP A 106 -24.61 -22.07 -52.72
CA ASP A 106 -23.35 -22.73 -52.38
C ASP A 106 -22.23 -21.73 -52.00
N VAL A 107 -22.10 -20.63 -52.76
CA VAL A 107 -21.13 -19.58 -52.45
C VAL A 107 -21.47 -18.90 -51.12
N VAL A 108 -22.73 -18.52 -50.90
CA VAL A 108 -23.16 -17.87 -49.65
C VAL A 108 -22.94 -18.81 -48.45
N LYS A 109 -23.27 -20.10 -48.60
CA LYS A 109 -23.05 -21.08 -47.54
C LYS A 109 -21.57 -21.24 -47.22
N THR A 110 -20.73 -21.35 -48.24
CA THR A 110 -19.28 -21.51 -48.08
C THR A 110 -18.66 -20.29 -47.41
N GLU A 111 -18.98 -19.07 -47.86
CA GLU A 111 -18.49 -17.83 -47.28
C GLU A 111 -18.99 -17.62 -45.85
N LEU A 112 -20.26 -17.94 -45.56
CA LEU A 112 -20.82 -17.86 -44.22
C LEU A 112 -20.13 -18.84 -43.26
N SER A 113 -19.89 -20.07 -43.70
CA SER A 113 -19.14 -21.05 -42.91
C SER A 113 -17.70 -20.61 -42.65
N ALA A 114 -17.00 -20.08 -43.66
CA ALA A 114 -15.65 -19.56 -43.50
C ALA A 114 -15.58 -18.36 -42.55
N MET A 115 -16.56 -17.45 -42.65
CA MET A 115 -16.68 -16.30 -41.74
C MET A 115 -16.99 -16.73 -40.30
N MET A 116 -17.86 -17.72 -40.11
CA MET A 116 -18.20 -18.24 -38.79
C MET A 116 -16.99 -18.91 -38.11
N GLU A 117 -16.20 -19.68 -38.87
CA GLU A 117 -14.99 -20.29 -38.31
C GLU A 117 -13.95 -19.22 -37.93
N LYS A 118 -13.77 -18.18 -38.77
CA LYS A 118 -12.92 -17.03 -38.42
C LYS A 118 -13.41 -16.31 -37.17
N LEU A 119 -14.71 -16.11 -37.02
CA LEU A 119 -15.30 -15.47 -35.84
C LEU A 119 -15.08 -16.31 -34.58
N LYS A 120 -15.28 -17.63 -34.67
CA LYS A 120 -14.99 -18.57 -33.59
C LYS A 120 -13.52 -18.55 -33.19
N CYS A 121 -12.59 -18.61 -34.14
CA CYS A 121 -11.15 -18.50 -33.86
C CYS A 121 -10.81 -17.15 -33.19
N SER A 122 -11.31 -16.04 -33.75
CA SER A 122 -11.07 -14.70 -33.19
C SER A 122 -11.57 -14.56 -31.75
N ILE A 123 -12.76 -15.09 -31.45
CA ILE A 123 -13.31 -15.08 -30.09
C ILE A 123 -12.43 -15.92 -29.15
N LEU A 124 -12.00 -17.12 -29.57
CA LEU A 124 -11.13 -17.96 -28.76
C LEU A 124 -9.77 -17.31 -28.51
N ASP A 125 -9.20 -16.63 -29.51
CA ASP A 125 -7.93 -15.94 -29.38
C ASP A 125 -8.04 -14.76 -28.40
N ILE A 126 -9.10 -13.97 -28.48
CA ILE A 126 -9.35 -12.87 -27.53
C ILE A 126 -9.53 -13.43 -26.11
N ILE A 127 -10.36 -14.47 -25.95
CA ILE A 127 -10.59 -15.09 -24.64
C ILE A 127 -9.26 -15.62 -24.06
N ASN A 128 -8.47 -16.36 -24.84
CA ASN A 128 -7.21 -16.90 -24.35
C ASN A 128 -6.19 -15.80 -24.04
N LYS A 129 -6.14 -14.75 -24.87
CA LYS A 129 -5.26 -13.61 -24.69
C LYS A 129 -5.56 -12.86 -23.39
N GLU A 130 -6.83 -12.70 -23.02
CA GLU A 130 -7.25 -11.99 -21.81
C GLU A 130 -7.29 -12.89 -20.57
N LEU A 131 -7.67 -14.18 -20.71
CA LEU A 131 -7.74 -15.10 -19.55
C LEU A 131 -6.37 -15.58 -19.07
N THR A 132 -5.38 -15.69 -19.95
CA THR A 132 -4.03 -16.12 -19.58
C THR A 132 -3.35 -15.17 -18.57
N PRO A 133 -3.33 -13.84 -18.78
CA PRO A 133 -2.76 -12.91 -17.80
C PRO A 133 -3.56 -12.89 -16.49
N ILE A 134 -4.89 -12.91 -16.53
CA ILE A 134 -5.73 -13.00 -15.32
C ILE A 134 -5.39 -14.26 -14.51
N LYS A 135 -5.25 -15.41 -15.16
CA LYS A 135 -4.87 -16.67 -14.49
C LYS A 135 -3.47 -16.59 -13.86
N LYS A 136 -2.55 -15.85 -14.47
CA LYS A 136 -1.22 -15.60 -13.93
C LYS A 136 -1.31 -14.69 -12.69
N GLU A 137 -2.00 -13.56 -12.77
CA GLU A 137 -2.17 -12.63 -11.65
C GLU A 137 -2.83 -13.30 -10.44
N ILE A 138 -3.85 -14.15 -10.66
CA ILE A 138 -4.48 -14.92 -9.57
C ILE A 138 -3.47 -15.88 -8.91
N ARG A 139 -2.58 -16.49 -9.68
CA ARG A 139 -1.53 -17.38 -9.15
C ARG A 139 -0.51 -16.60 -8.33
N ASP A 140 -0.01 -15.50 -8.87
CA ASP A 140 0.97 -14.63 -8.23
C ASP A 140 0.40 -14.04 -6.92
N MET A 141 -0.89 -13.69 -6.91
CA MET A 141 -1.61 -13.25 -5.71
C MET A 141 -1.73 -14.37 -4.67
N ASN A 142 -2.04 -15.59 -5.08
CA ASN A 142 -2.13 -16.74 -4.18
C ASN A 142 -0.78 -17.08 -3.53
N GLU A 143 0.31 -16.99 -4.30
CA GLU A 143 1.68 -17.14 -3.79
C GLU A 143 2.02 -16.03 -2.78
N SER A 144 1.68 -14.78 -3.09
CA SER A 144 1.88 -13.63 -2.20
C SER A 144 1.09 -13.78 -0.89
N MET A 145 -0.16 -14.23 -0.97
CA MET A 145 -1.01 -14.45 0.21
C MET A 145 -0.47 -15.60 1.07
N THR A 146 -0.01 -16.68 0.46
CA THR A 146 0.64 -17.80 1.17
C THR A 146 1.90 -17.33 1.91
N PHE A 147 2.72 -16.51 1.26
CA PHE A 147 3.91 -15.92 1.87
C PHE A 147 3.56 -15.01 3.06
N ILE A 148 2.57 -14.12 2.90
CA ILE A 148 2.11 -13.22 3.95
C ILE A 148 1.58 -14.01 5.16
N ASN A 149 0.77 -15.04 4.92
CA ASN A 149 0.24 -15.89 6.00
C ASN A 149 1.38 -16.57 6.77
N SER A 150 2.37 -17.14 6.08
CA SER A 150 3.53 -17.74 6.73
C SER A 150 4.32 -16.71 7.57
N LYS A 151 4.49 -15.49 7.07
CA LYS A 151 5.14 -14.41 7.85
C LYS A 151 4.32 -13.98 9.05
N PHE A 152 3.00 -13.96 8.94
CA PHE A 152 2.11 -13.63 10.04
C PHE A 152 2.21 -14.67 11.17
N GLU A 153 2.18 -15.96 10.84
CA GLU A 153 2.34 -17.05 11.82
C GLU A 153 3.68 -16.98 12.55
N LEU A 154 4.77 -16.64 11.84
CA LEU A 154 6.08 -16.44 12.47
C LEU A 154 6.09 -15.27 13.45
N ILE A 155 5.50 -14.13 13.07
CA ILE A 155 5.40 -12.94 13.95
C ILE A 155 4.57 -13.26 15.20
N GLU A 156 3.46 -14.00 15.04
CA GLU A 156 2.63 -14.43 16.17
C GLU A 156 3.41 -15.33 17.13
N ALA A 157 4.17 -16.31 16.61
CA ALA A 157 5.02 -17.18 17.40
C ALA A 157 6.09 -16.39 18.17
N ASP A 158 6.76 -15.44 17.50
CA ASP A 158 7.77 -14.57 18.12
C ASP A 158 7.16 -13.68 19.20
N GLN A 159 5.97 -13.11 18.96
CA GLN A 159 5.26 -12.30 19.94
C GLN A 159 4.88 -13.12 21.19
N LEU A 160 4.41 -14.36 21.00
CA LEU A 160 4.12 -15.27 22.12
C LEU A 160 5.39 -15.60 22.91
N ASN A 161 6.50 -15.83 22.25
CA ASN A 161 7.78 -16.11 22.90
C ASN A 161 8.32 -14.90 23.66
N ALA A 162 8.29 -13.71 23.07
CA ALA A 162 8.68 -12.46 23.73
C ALA A 162 7.83 -12.20 24.99
N ASN A 163 6.51 -12.42 24.91
CA ASN A 163 5.61 -12.28 26.04
C ASN A 163 5.93 -13.27 27.18
N LYS A 164 6.30 -14.52 26.85
CA LYS A 164 6.75 -15.50 27.85
C LYS A 164 8.05 -15.04 28.53
N LEU A 165 9.02 -14.57 27.76
CA LEU A 165 10.28 -14.05 28.30
C LEU A 165 10.04 -12.85 29.22
N LEU A 166 9.17 -11.93 28.80
CA LEU A 166 8.80 -10.76 29.61
C LEU A 166 8.18 -11.18 30.95
N LYS A 167 7.26 -12.17 30.94
CA LYS A 167 6.68 -12.71 32.18
C LYS A 167 7.74 -13.31 33.11
N ASN A 168 8.67 -14.08 32.56
CA ASN A 168 9.75 -14.67 33.35
C ASN A 168 10.65 -13.59 33.98
N ILE A 169 11.04 -12.57 33.19
CA ILE A 169 11.85 -11.45 33.69
C ILE A 169 11.12 -10.69 34.81
N LEU A 170 9.81 -10.46 34.68
CA LEU A 170 9.01 -9.83 35.73
C LEU A 170 8.96 -10.67 37.00
N GLU A 171 8.84 -11.99 36.87
CA GLU A 171 8.85 -12.91 38.02
C GLU A 171 10.22 -12.90 38.72
N ASP A 172 11.31 -12.93 37.96
CA ASP A 172 12.66 -12.91 38.50
C ASP A 172 12.98 -11.57 39.17
N ASN A 173 12.55 -10.44 38.58
CA ASN A 173 12.65 -9.13 39.23
C ASN A 173 11.91 -9.12 40.58
N LYS A 174 10.70 -9.69 40.65
CA LYS A 174 9.97 -9.80 41.91
C LYS A 174 10.69 -10.64 42.96
N LYS A 175 11.34 -11.75 42.55
CA LYS A 175 12.18 -12.58 43.44
C LYS A 175 13.40 -11.82 43.94
N LEU A 176 14.06 -11.07 43.06
CA LEU A 176 15.21 -10.22 43.40
C LEU A 176 14.79 -9.11 44.38
N GLU A 177 13.70 -8.41 44.12
CA GLU A 177 13.14 -7.41 45.04
C GLU A 177 12.87 -7.99 46.43
N SER A 178 12.25 -9.18 46.51
CA SER A 178 12.01 -9.87 47.78
C SER A 178 13.31 -10.23 48.50
N THR A 179 14.35 -10.63 47.76
CA THR A 179 15.66 -10.99 48.33
C THR A 179 16.38 -9.75 48.86
N VAL A 180 16.36 -8.66 48.10
CA VAL A 180 16.92 -7.36 48.51
C VAL A 180 16.21 -6.85 49.77
N ALA A 181 14.89 -6.98 49.86
CA ALA A 181 14.12 -6.61 51.04
C ALA A 181 14.52 -7.43 52.28
N ASP A 182 14.64 -8.76 52.17
CA ASP A 182 15.09 -9.63 53.29
C ASP A 182 16.51 -9.28 53.74
N LEU A 183 17.44 -9.12 52.80
CA LEU A 183 18.82 -8.74 53.12
C LEU A 183 18.91 -7.36 53.78
N THR A 184 18.11 -6.39 53.30
CA THR A 184 18.01 -5.06 53.91
C THR A 184 17.49 -5.15 55.35
N GLN A 185 16.47 -5.97 55.60
CA GLN A 185 15.95 -6.20 56.94
C GLN A 185 16.99 -6.84 57.86
N ARG A 186 17.73 -7.85 57.39
CA ARG A 186 18.81 -8.51 58.16
C ARG A 186 19.95 -7.54 58.48
N LEU A 187 20.35 -6.72 57.52
CA LEU A 187 21.39 -5.70 57.71
C LEU A 187 20.95 -4.70 58.79
N ASN A 188 19.74 -4.17 58.69
CA ASN A 188 19.17 -3.26 59.69
C ASN A 188 19.12 -3.91 61.08
N TYR A 189 18.78 -5.20 61.17
CA TYR A 189 18.77 -5.93 62.42
C TYR A 189 20.18 -6.05 63.05
N LEU A 190 21.18 -6.44 62.27
CA LEU A 190 22.57 -6.54 62.73
C LEU A 190 23.15 -5.18 63.14
N GLU A 191 22.79 -4.12 62.41
CA GLU A 191 23.17 -2.75 62.76
C GLU A 191 22.56 -2.32 64.10
N GLN A 192 21.29 -2.62 64.34
CA GLN A 192 20.65 -2.34 65.63
C GLN A 192 21.29 -3.15 66.77
N GLN A 193 21.65 -4.41 66.53
CA GLN A 193 22.37 -5.21 67.52
C GLN A 193 23.75 -4.61 67.85
N SER A 194 24.54 -4.22 66.84
CA SER A 194 25.86 -3.63 67.08
C SER A 194 25.78 -2.35 67.90
N ARG A 195 24.78 -1.49 67.63
CA ARG A 195 24.50 -0.28 68.42
C ARG A 195 24.19 -0.60 69.89
N LYS A 196 23.39 -1.65 70.15
CA LYS A 196 23.09 -2.10 71.52
C LYS A 196 24.35 -2.55 72.27
N TYR A 197 25.23 -3.32 71.61
CA TYR A 197 26.48 -3.77 72.24
C TYR A 197 27.42 -2.60 72.56
N ILE A 198 27.58 -1.65 71.65
CA ILE A 198 28.42 -0.46 71.88
C ILE A 198 27.91 0.34 73.10
N GLN A 199 26.59 0.50 73.24
CA GLN A 199 25.99 1.21 74.39
C GLN A 199 26.07 0.41 75.70
N ALA A 200 25.90 -0.91 75.64
CA ALA A 200 25.90 -1.78 76.82
C ALA A 200 27.30 -2.06 77.37
N THR A 201 28.35 -1.87 76.56
CA THR A 201 29.73 -1.96 77.02
C THR A 201 30.00 -0.75 77.92
N PRO A 202 30.00 -0.90 79.26
CA PRO A 202 30.24 0.24 80.11
C PRO A 202 31.67 0.71 79.83
N LEU A 203 31.93 2.02 79.91
CA LEU A 203 33.25 2.65 79.80
C LEU A 203 34.23 2.19 80.91
N ARG A 204 34.33 0.90 81.21
CA ARG A 204 35.33 0.31 82.12
C ARG A 204 36.75 0.45 81.55
N ASP A 205 36.91 0.69 80.25
CA ASP A 205 38.22 0.88 79.63
C ASP A 205 38.79 2.30 79.73
N LEU A 206 38.00 3.31 80.15
CA LEU A 206 38.58 4.63 80.43
C LEU A 206 39.35 4.64 81.76
N SER A 207 39.00 3.80 82.75
CA SER A 207 39.81 3.68 83.97
C SER A 207 41.06 2.80 83.75
N TYR A 208 40.95 1.75 82.93
CA TYR A 208 42.08 0.86 82.61
C TYR A 208 43.15 1.57 81.75
N ASN A 209 42.74 2.37 80.75
CA ASN A 209 43.70 3.17 79.97
C ASN A 209 44.32 4.33 80.78
N LYS A 210 43.59 4.92 81.74
CA LYS A 210 44.14 5.93 82.66
C LYS A 210 45.17 5.33 83.62
N GLN A 211 44.95 4.12 84.14
CA GLN A 211 45.94 3.40 84.95
C GLN A 211 47.17 2.97 84.12
N ARG A 212 46.98 2.47 82.89
CA ARG A 212 48.07 2.06 82.01
C ARG A 212 48.93 3.24 81.53
N GLY A 213 48.33 4.40 81.28
CA GLY A 213 49.04 5.64 80.99
C GLY A 213 49.90 6.13 82.16
N ASN A 214 49.42 5.98 83.40
CA ASN A 214 50.19 6.33 84.61
C ASN A 214 51.35 5.36 84.86
N ILE A 215 51.20 4.05 84.59
CA ILE A 215 52.28 3.06 84.72
C ILE A 215 53.39 3.29 83.69
N LEU A 216 53.04 3.62 82.44
CA LEU A 216 54.04 3.94 81.41
C LEU A 216 54.80 5.24 81.70
N ARG A 217 54.13 6.24 82.28
CA ARG A 217 54.76 7.51 82.69
C ARG A 217 55.64 7.35 83.94
N ALA A 218 55.36 6.38 84.81
CA ALA A 218 56.24 6.03 85.93
C ALA A 218 57.51 5.27 85.48
N ARG A 219 57.42 4.43 84.45
CA ARG A 219 58.58 3.70 83.90
C ARG A 219 59.53 4.59 83.09
N SER A 220 59.04 5.63 82.40
CA SER A 220 59.91 6.56 81.68
C SER A 220 60.73 7.49 82.58
N GLY A 221 60.41 7.58 83.88
CA GLY A 221 61.19 8.33 84.87
C GLY A 221 62.43 7.61 85.43
N GLN A 222 62.55 6.29 85.25
CA GLN A 222 63.67 5.49 85.80
C GLN A 222 64.73 5.07 84.78
N LEU A 223 64.57 5.39 83.50
CA LEU A 223 65.57 5.11 82.45
C LEU A 223 66.35 6.38 82.08
N LYS A 224 66.88 7.10 83.08
CA LYS A 224 68.07 7.95 82.90
C LYS A 224 69.29 7.16 83.36
N GLY A 225 69.58 6.06 82.66
CA GLY A 225 70.91 5.47 82.68
C GLY A 225 71.88 6.37 81.92
N PRO A 226 73.15 6.49 82.35
CA PRO A 226 74.14 7.29 81.64
C PRO A 226 74.28 6.79 80.21
N ILE A 227 74.13 7.72 79.25
CA ILE A 227 74.43 7.49 77.84
C ILE A 227 75.94 7.21 77.77
N ASN A 228 76.31 5.98 77.43
CA ASN A 228 77.69 5.58 77.17
C ASN A 228 78.09 6.12 75.77
N PRO A 229 79.04 7.07 75.66
CA PRO A 229 79.37 7.71 74.39
C PRO A 229 80.36 6.94 73.51
N TYR A 230 80.58 5.65 73.74
CA TYR A 230 81.52 4.86 72.94
C TYR A 230 80.84 3.71 72.21
N VAL A 231 80.35 3.99 70.99
CA VAL A 231 80.41 3.02 69.89
C VAL A 231 80.72 3.79 68.59
N ASN A 232 82.01 3.79 68.27
CA ASN A 232 82.54 4.05 66.93
C ASN A 232 82.73 2.69 66.24
N LEU A 233 82.57 2.71 64.90
CA LEU A 233 82.84 1.68 63.89
C LEU A 233 81.65 0.79 63.50
#